data_AF-A0A183EVH8-F1
#
_entry.id   AF-A0A183EVH8-F1
#
_cell.length_a   1.000
_cell.length_b   1.000
_cell.length_c   1.000
_cell.angle_alpha   90.00
_cell.angle_beta   90.00
_cell.angle_gamma   90.00
#
_symmetry.space_group_name_H-M   'P 1'
#
loop_
_entity.id
_entity.type
_entity.pdbx_description
1 polymer ?
#
loop_
_entity_poly.entity_id
_entity_poly.type
_entity_poly.pdbx_seq_one_letter_code
_entity_poly.pdbx_strand_id
1 'polypeptide(L)'
;MWVILQYVAVYIARITKEEMVRIAEIYNLLYSDEQTWSGADTDQLLFVRFLVPAAIWIHFYKKLGNSHAEVLPKPSESLCRQIQFLQEKTADLDPNMQNVADHHAVLAAVANAFTNDMPNFQKLVLNAVELFLDGPPEEMNTTVWHLPHGIISHSRKTALPLSLIDLLTFHARNHLFQLCLLKLSAMLS
;
A
#
# COMPACT_ATOMS: atom_id res chain seq x y z
N MET A 1 -13.90 -6.00 6.67
CA MET A 1 -12.55 -5.54 7.08
C MET A 1 -12.06 -4.27 6.38
N TRP A 2 -12.32 -4.03 5.08
CA TRP A 2 -11.82 -2.83 4.37
C TRP A 2 -12.12 -1.50 5.06
N VAL A 3 -13.37 -1.30 5.49
CA VAL A 3 -13.79 -0.08 6.22
C VAL A 3 -13.02 0.08 7.53
N ILE A 4 -12.78 -1.01 8.26
CA ILE A 4 -11.99 -1.01 9.50
C ILE A 4 -10.55 -0.59 9.20
N LEU A 5 -9.95 -1.08 8.12
CA LEU A 5 -8.61 -0.64 7.71
C LEU A 5 -8.55 0.85 7.39
N GLN A 6 -9.58 1.44 6.77
CA GLN A 6 -9.63 2.89 6.57
C GLN A 6 -9.51 3.65 7.88
N TYR A 7 -10.24 3.20 8.90
CA TYR A 7 -10.17 3.77 10.25
C TYR A 7 -8.80 3.52 10.91
N VAL A 8 -8.33 2.27 10.90
CA VAL A 8 -7.05 1.87 11.50
C VAL A 8 -5.89 2.64 10.90
N ALA A 9 -5.79 2.70 9.57
CA ALA A 9 -4.68 3.38 8.90
C ALA A 9 -4.60 4.88 9.26
N VAL A 10 -5.74 5.56 9.42
CA VAL A 10 -5.76 7.00 9.75
C VAL A 10 -5.58 7.25 11.25
N TYR A 11 -6.17 6.41 12.10
CA TYR A 11 -6.31 6.69 13.54
C TYR A 11 -5.48 5.78 14.43
N ILE A 12 -4.54 4.99 13.88
CA ILE A 12 -3.76 3.99 14.65
C ILE A 12 -3.19 4.56 15.95
N ALA A 13 -2.72 5.81 15.96
CA ALA A 13 -2.17 6.46 17.15
C ALA A 13 -3.19 6.54 18.31
N ARG A 14 -4.47 6.74 18.00
CA ARG A 14 -5.57 6.91 18.98
C ARG A 14 -6.26 5.60 19.37
N ILE A 15 -6.10 4.54 18.59
CA ILE A 15 -6.74 3.24 18.85
C ILE A 15 -6.17 2.61 20.12
N THR A 16 -7.03 2.32 21.09
CA THR A 16 -6.67 1.68 22.37
C THR A 16 -6.38 0.19 22.20
N LYS A 17 -5.75 -0.44 23.20
CA LYS A 17 -5.46 -1.88 23.17
C LYS A 17 -6.77 -2.68 23.13
N GLU A 18 -7.78 -2.25 23.89
CA GLU A 18 -9.10 -2.86 23.95
C GLU A 18 -9.81 -2.82 22.60
N GLU A 19 -9.71 -1.70 21.87
CA GLU A 19 -10.23 -1.61 20.50
C GLU A 19 -9.50 -2.53 19.53
N MET A 20 -8.18 -2.70 19.66
CA MET A 20 -7.43 -3.66 18.84
C MET A 20 -7.89 -5.10 19.08
N VAL A 21 -8.12 -5.48 20.34
CA VAL A 21 -8.65 -6.80 20.69
C VAL A 21 -10.03 -7.00 20.07
N ARG A 22 -10.94 -6.03 20.19
CA ARG A 22 -12.28 -6.10 19.57
C ARG A 22 -12.21 -6.24 18.05
N ILE A 23 -11.29 -5.54 17.39
CA ILE A 23 -11.07 -5.68 15.94
C ILE A 23 -10.58 -7.08 15.59
N ALA A 24 -9.71 -7.66 16.41
CA ALA A 24 -9.24 -9.03 16.23
C ALA A 24 -10.34 -10.07 16.47
N GLU A 25 -11.23 -9.84 17.44
CA GLU A 25 -12.43 -10.65 17.66
C GLU A 25 -13.39 -10.59 16.46
N ILE A 26 -13.60 -9.41 15.87
CA ILE A 26 -14.39 -9.25 14.64
C ILE A 26 -13.78 -10.08 13.51
N TYR A 27 -12.46 -10.08 13.35
CA TYR A 27 -11.81 -10.93 12.36
C TYR A 27 -12.08 -12.41 12.64
N ASN A 28 -11.86 -12.89 13.87
CA ASN A 28 -12.07 -14.30 14.22
C ASN A 28 -13.53 -14.73 14.00
N LEU A 29 -14.49 -13.83 14.24
CA LEU A 29 -15.91 -14.07 13.98
C LEU A 29 -16.23 -14.16 12.47
N LEU A 30 -15.60 -13.32 11.65
CA LEU A 30 -15.86 -13.25 10.21
C LEU A 30 -15.09 -14.29 9.38
N TYR A 31 -13.98 -14.81 9.91
CA TYR A 31 -13.04 -15.69 9.21
C TYR A 31 -12.78 -16.98 10.02
N SER A 32 -13.87 -17.61 10.48
CA SER A 32 -13.85 -18.78 11.37
C SER A 32 -13.37 -20.08 10.72
N ASP A 33 -13.42 -20.16 9.39
CA ASP A 33 -12.95 -21.32 8.62
C ASP A 33 -11.67 -20.94 7.87
N GLU A 34 -10.70 -21.88 7.79
CA GLU A 34 -9.49 -21.72 6.98
C GLU A 34 -9.87 -21.52 5.50
N GLN A 35 -10.11 -20.27 5.11
CA GLN A 35 -10.25 -19.90 3.72
C GLN A 35 -8.91 -20.17 3.04
N THR A 36 -8.79 -21.35 2.45
CA THR A 36 -7.80 -21.68 1.44
C THR A 36 -8.25 -20.97 0.16
N TRP A 37 -7.57 -19.87 -0.16
CA TRP A 37 -8.02 -19.00 -1.24
C TRP A 37 -7.59 -19.57 -2.59
N SER A 38 -8.57 -19.99 -3.40
CA SER A 38 -8.41 -20.30 -4.82
C SER A 38 -9.27 -19.30 -5.62
N GLY A 39 -8.66 -18.55 -6.56
CA GLY A 39 -9.39 -17.64 -7.46
C GLY A 39 -9.18 -16.13 -7.26
N ALA A 40 -8.22 -15.74 -6.43
CA ALA A 40 -7.76 -14.35 -6.24
C ALA A 40 -7.24 -13.66 -7.49
N ASP A 41 -6.77 -14.46 -8.45
CA ASP A 41 -5.73 -14.07 -9.38
C ASP A 41 -6.25 -13.19 -10.52
N THR A 42 -7.57 -12.93 -10.56
CA THR A 42 -8.23 -12.23 -11.68
C THR A 42 -8.86 -10.89 -11.31
N ASP A 43 -9.10 -10.60 -10.02
CA ASP A 43 -9.71 -9.34 -9.56
C ASP A 43 -8.80 -8.64 -8.53
N GLN A 44 -8.22 -7.52 -8.96
CA GLN A 44 -7.30 -6.70 -8.15
C GLN A 44 -7.94 -6.19 -6.86
N LEU A 45 -9.24 -5.85 -6.89
CA LEU A 45 -9.94 -5.33 -5.73
C LEU A 45 -10.19 -6.44 -4.71
N LEU A 46 -10.56 -7.63 -5.17
CA LEU A 46 -10.66 -8.79 -4.30
C LEU A 46 -9.30 -9.17 -3.72
N PHE A 47 -8.23 -9.13 -4.52
CA PHE A 47 -6.85 -9.34 -4.07
C PHE A 47 -6.46 -8.41 -2.92
N VAL A 48 -6.62 -7.09 -3.11
CA VAL A 48 -6.27 -6.13 -2.05
C VAL A 48 -7.17 -6.30 -0.84
N ARG A 49 -8.48 -6.54 -1.03
CA ARG A 49 -9.43 -6.74 0.06
C ARG A 49 -9.15 -7.99 0.89
N PHE A 50 -8.62 -9.04 0.26
CA PHE A 50 -8.20 -10.25 0.94
C PHE A 50 -7.04 -9.99 1.90
N LEU A 51 -6.07 -9.17 1.50
CA LEU A 51 -4.90 -8.81 2.32
C LEU A 51 -5.18 -7.76 3.40
N VAL A 52 -6.41 -7.25 3.49
CA VAL A 52 -6.79 -6.22 4.46
C VAL A 52 -6.58 -6.62 5.92
N PRO A 53 -6.97 -7.83 6.37
CA PRO A 53 -6.71 -8.24 7.75
C PRO A 53 -5.21 -8.25 8.04
N ALA A 54 -4.38 -8.74 7.11
CA ALA A 54 -2.93 -8.71 7.26
C ALA A 54 -2.39 -7.28 7.39
N ALA A 55 -2.87 -6.35 6.56
CA ALA A 55 -2.53 -4.93 6.68
C ALA A 55 -2.90 -4.34 8.05
N ILE A 56 -4.09 -4.66 8.59
CA ILE A 56 -4.51 -4.23 9.94
C ILE A 56 -3.55 -4.76 11.01
N TRP A 57 -3.17 -6.03 10.93
CA TRP A 57 -2.21 -6.63 11.87
C TRP A 57 -0.83 -5.98 11.79
N ILE A 58 -0.35 -5.64 10.60
CA ILE A 58 0.91 -4.90 10.43
C ILE A 58 0.87 -3.54 11.14
N HIS A 59 -0.25 -2.80 11.04
CA HIS A 59 -0.43 -1.55 11.80
C HIS A 59 -0.38 -1.79 13.31
N PHE A 60 -1.03 -2.84 13.81
CA PHE A 60 -1.02 -3.16 15.22
C PHE A 60 0.37 -3.60 15.71
N TYR A 61 1.07 -4.45 14.97
CA TYR A 61 2.44 -4.88 15.28
C TYR A 61 3.39 -3.69 15.33
N LYS A 62 3.29 -2.77 14.37
CA LYS A 62 4.10 -1.56 14.38
C LYS A 62 3.85 -0.71 15.62
N LYS A 63 2.58 -0.57 16.04
CA LYS A 63 2.22 0.21 17.22
C LYS A 63 2.61 -0.47 18.54
N LEU A 64 2.42 -1.78 18.66
CA LEU A 64 2.66 -2.52 19.89
C LEU A 64 4.13 -2.93 20.08
N GLY A 65 4.94 -2.91 19.03
CA GLY A 65 6.35 -3.31 19.10
C GLY A 65 6.46 -4.74 19.65
N ASN A 66 7.30 -4.95 20.66
CA ASN A 66 7.52 -6.28 21.25
C ASN A 66 6.35 -6.78 22.12
N SER A 67 5.41 -5.91 22.51
CA SER A 67 4.28 -6.27 23.39
C SER A 67 3.06 -6.81 22.63
N HIS A 68 3.19 -7.07 21.32
CA HIS A 68 2.06 -7.51 20.51
C HIS A 68 1.48 -8.87 20.95
N ALA A 69 2.34 -9.80 21.39
CA ALA A 69 1.95 -11.14 21.82
C ALA A 69 1.14 -11.15 23.13
N GLU A 70 1.25 -10.10 23.94
CA GLU A 70 0.52 -9.97 25.22
C GLU A 70 -0.89 -9.38 25.03
N VAL A 71 -1.10 -8.64 23.95
CA VAL A 71 -2.32 -7.86 23.72
C VAL A 71 -3.21 -8.49 22.67
N LEU A 72 -2.64 -8.92 21.55
CA LEU A 72 -3.41 -9.45 20.43
C LEU A 72 -3.57 -10.96 20.54
N PRO A 73 -4.72 -11.51 20.14
CA PRO A 73 -4.84 -12.95 19.96
C PRO A 73 -3.89 -13.42 18.86
N LYS A 74 -3.43 -14.67 18.97
CA LYS A 74 -2.59 -15.29 17.95
C LYS A 74 -3.37 -15.34 16.62
N PRO A 75 -2.83 -14.79 15.52
CA PRO A 75 -3.48 -14.86 14.21
C PRO A 75 -3.60 -16.31 13.71
N SER A 76 -4.59 -16.56 12.85
CA SER A 76 -4.72 -17.85 12.16
C SER A 76 -3.55 -18.08 11.20
N GLU A 77 -3.29 -19.35 10.84
CA GLU A 77 -2.16 -19.68 9.97
C GLU A 77 -2.26 -19.00 8.59
N SER A 78 -3.47 -18.95 8.02
CA SER A 78 -3.72 -18.21 6.78
C SER A 78 -3.35 -16.73 6.90
N LEU A 79 -3.72 -16.08 8.02
CA LEU A 79 -3.37 -14.69 8.28
C LEU A 79 -1.86 -14.50 8.46
N CYS A 80 -1.18 -15.42 9.16
CA CYS A 80 0.28 -15.41 9.25
C CYS A 80 0.94 -15.42 7.87
N ARG A 81 0.47 -16.30 6.95
CA ARG A 81 1.01 -16.36 5.58
C ARG A 81 0.78 -15.07 4.80
N GLN A 82 -0.37 -14.43 4.96
CA GLN A 82 -0.66 -13.13 4.32
C GLN A 82 0.22 -12.01 4.89
N ILE A 83 0.44 -11.98 6.20
CA ILE A 83 1.34 -11.01 6.85
C ILE A 83 2.77 -11.23 6.35
N GLN A 84 3.22 -12.48 6.31
CA GLN A 84 4.54 -12.85 5.80
C GLN A 84 4.69 -12.47 4.32
N PHE A 85 3.70 -12.73 3.47
CA PHE A 85 3.69 -12.31 2.07
C PHE A 85 3.90 -10.80 1.91
N LEU A 86 3.19 -9.97 2.68
CA LEU A 86 3.34 -8.52 2.65
C LEU A 86 4.71 -8.06 3.17
N GLN A 87 5.29 -8.77 4.15
CA GLN A 87 6.61 -8.48 4.70
C GLN A 87 7.74 -8.94 3.79
N GLU A 88 7.66 -10.11 3.15
CA GLU A 88 8.68 -10.62 2.23
C GLU A 88 8.78 -9.78 0.96
N LYS A 89 7.65 -9.27 0.47
CA LYS A 89 7.63 -8.29 -0.64
C LYS A 89 8.27 -6.96 -0.29
N THR A 90 8.58 -6.71 0.99
CA THR A 90 9.43 -5.58 1.41
C THR A 90 10.93 -5.85 1.30
N ALA A 91 11.32 -7.12 1.22
CA ALA A 91 12.71 -7.56 1.19
C ALA A 91 13.25 -7.65 -0.24
N ASP A 92 12.47 -8.20 -1.18
CA ASP A 92 12.89 -8.44 -2.56
C ASP A 92 11.86 -7.89 -3.56
N LEU A 93 12.10 -6.68 -4.06
CA LEU A 93 11.45 -6.19 -5.29
C LEU A 93 12.21 -6.81 -6.47
N ASP A 94 11.86 -8.04 -6.80
CA ASP A 94 12.37 -8.75 -7.98
C ASP A 94 11.81 -8.09 -9.26
N PRO A 95 12.65 -7.58 -10.19
CA PRO A 95 12.22 -6.83 -11.36
C PRO A 95 11.41 -7.64 -12.39
N ASN A 96 11.21 -8.95 -12.18
CA ASN A 96 10.67 -9.88 -13.18
C ASN A 96 9.20 -10.30 -12.96
N MET A 97 8.43 -9.56 -12.17
CA MET A 97 7.00 -9.88 -11.93
C MET A 97 6.15 -9.49 -13.16
N GLN A 98 5.84 -10.48 -14.00
CA GLN A 98 5.38 -10.39 -15.41
C GLN A 98 3.99 -9.76 -15.69
N ASN A 99 3.34 -9.11 -14.73
CA ASN A 99 2.04 -8.46 -14.96
C ASN A 99 1.96 -7.10 -14.26
N VAL A 100 1.80 -6.03 -15.03
CA VAL A 100 1.61 -4.66 -14.53
C VAL A 100 0.36 -4.56 -13.63
N ALA A 101 -0.67 -5.35 -13.94
CA ALA A 101 -1.90 -5.46 -13.16
C ALA A 101 -1.64 -6.05 -11.75
N ASP A 102 -0.87 -7.14 -11.68
CA ASP A 102 -0.51 -7.78 -10.43
C ASP A 102 0.45 -6.87 -9.63
N HIS A 103 1.31 -6.13 -10.33
CA HIS A 103 2.18 -5.13 -9.71
C HIS A 103 1.39 -4.01 -9.03
N HIS A 104 0.33 -3.48 -9.64
CA HIS A 104 -0.51 -2.44 -9.04
C HIS A 104 -1.28 -2.94 -7.81
N ALA A 105 -1.83 -4.15 -7.87
CA ALA A 105 -2.58 -4.72 -6.75
C ALA A 105 -1.65 -5.02 -5.55
N VAL A 106 -0.45 -5.57 -5.82
CA VAL A 106 0.57 -5.80 -4.79
C VAL A 106 1.08 -4.48 -4.22
N LEU A 107 1.41 -3.49 -5.07
CA LEU A 107 1.83 -2.17 -4.64
C LEU A 107 0.77 -1.51 -3.75
N ALA A 108 -0.51 -1.61 -4.11
CA ALA A 108 -1.60 -1.09 -3.30
C ALA A 108 -1.74 -1.82 -1.96
N ALA A 109 -1.63 -3.14 -1.94
CA ALA A 109 -1.69 -3.93 -0.71
C ALA A 109 -0.55 -3.57 0.26
N VAL A 110 0.68 -3.46 -0.26
CA VAL A 110 1.86 -3.01 0.50
C VAL A 110 1.67 -1.58 0.97
N ALA A 111 1.23 -0.67 0.10
CA ALA A 111 0.96 0.71 0.47
C ALA A 111 0.00 0.80 1.65
N ASN A 112 -1.12 0.08 1.59
CA ASN A 112 -2.13 0.07 2.64
C ASN A 112 -1.61 -0.46 3.99
N ALA A 113 -0.72 -1.46 3.96
CA ALA A 113 -0.13 -2.05 5.17
C ALA A 113 0.91 -1.14 5.85
N PHE A 114 1.73 -0.44 5.07
CA PHE A 114 2.88 0.30 5.60
C PHE A 114 2.66 1.82 5.73
N THR A 115 1.43 2.33 5.53
CA THR A 115 1.14 3.78 5.58
C THR A 115 1.59 4.50 6.87
N ASN A 116 1.68 3.80 8.01
CA ASN A 116 2.15 4.35 9.29
C ASN A 116 3.63 4.03 9.58
N ASP A 117 4.31 3.33 8.68
CA ASP A 117 5.73 3.02 8.76
C ASP A 117 6.48 3.75 7.64
N MET A 118 6.66 5.07 7.82
CA MET A 118 7.16 5.97 6.78
C MET A 118 8.48 5.53 6.13
N PRO A 119 9.49 5.00 6.85
CA PRO A 119 10.71 4.47 6.23
C PRO A 119 10.43 3.36 5.21
N ASN A 120 9.56 2.41 5.56
CA ASN A 120 9.18 1.32 4.67
C ASN A 120 8.25 1.81 3.55
N PHE A 121 7.30 2.68 3.86
CA PHE A 121 6.41 3.28 2.88
C PHE A 121 7.18 4.07 1.80
N GLN A 122 8.16 4.87 2.20
CA GLN A 122 9.02 5.59 1.27
C GLN A 122 9.78 4.62 0.35
N LYS A 123 10.47 3.65 0.96
CA LYS A 123 11.33 2.69 0.25
C LYS A 123 10.53 1.87 -0.78
N LEU A 124 9.34 1.42 -0.42
CA LEU A 124 8.60 0.40 -1.18
C LEU A 124 7.53 0.99 -2.09
N VAL A 125 6.96 2.13 -1.72
CA VAL A 125 5.78 2.69 -2.38
C VAL A 125 6.15 3.99 -3.07
N LEU A 126 6.66 4.97 -2.32
CA LEU A 126 6.90 6.30 -2.88
C LEU A 126 7.97 6.27 -3.96
N ASN A 127 9.07 5.53 -3.77
CA ASN A 127 10.11 5.39 -4.79
C ASN A 127 9.58 4.69 -6.06
N ALA A 128 8.74 3.66 -5.92
CA ALA A 128 8.15 2.95 -7.04
C ALA A 128 7.15 3.83 -7.80
N VAL A 129 6.32 4.60 -7.07
CA VAL A 129 5.39 5.57 -7.65
C VAL A 129 6.15 6.71 -8.33
N GLU A 130 7.24 7.20 -7.75
CA GLU A 130 8.07 8.25 -8.34
C GLU A 130 8.69 7.80 -9.66
N LEU A 131 9.27 6.58 -9.71
CA LEU A 131 9.78 5.99 -10.95
C LEU A 131 8.66 5.84 -12.01
N PHE A 132 7.47 5.43 -11.59
CA PHE A 132 6.31 5.31 -12.48
C PHE A 132 5.86 6.67 -13.03
N LEU A 133 5.80 7.70 -12.17
CA LEU A 133 5.42 9.05 -12.55
C LEU A 133 6.44 9.69 -13.49
N ASP A 134 7.73 9.47 -13.24
CA ASP A 134 8.84 10.05 -14.00
C ASP A 134 9.10 9.34 -15.34
N GLY A 135 8.58 8.13 -15.49
CA GLY A 135 8.79 7.30 -16.68
C GLY A 135 10.18 6.67 -16.71
N PRO A 136 10.46 5.80 -17.71
CA PRO A 136 11.76 5.15 -17.81
C PRO A 136 12.89 6.18 -18.01
N PRO A 137 14.05 5.99 -17.37
CA PRO A 137 15.16 6.96 -17.40
C PRO A 137 15.72 7.20 -18.82
N GLU A 138 15.48 6.27 -19.75
CA GLU A 138 15.90 6.36 -21.15
C GLU A 138 15.14 7.45 -21.95
N GLU A 139 13.89 7.75 -21.56
CA GLU A 139 13.05 8.77 -22.22
C GLU A 139 13.23 10.18 -21.61
N MET A 140 13.77 10.24 -20.39
CA MET A 140 13.85 11.43 -19.56
C MET A 140 14.79 12.52 -20.13
N ASN A 141 15.83 12.09 -20.87
CA ASN A 141 16.85 12.98 -21.45
C ASN A 141 16.68 13.22 -22.96
N THR A 142 15.76 12.52 -23.63
CA THR A 142 15.64 12.50 -25.09
C THR A 142 14.39 13.19 -25.62
N THR A 143 13.31 13.28 -24.83
CA THR A 143 12.03 13.84 -25.29
C THR A 143 11.73 15.20 -24.65
N VAL A 144 12.21 16.26 -25.31
CA VAL A 144 11.78 17.64 -25.03
C VAL A 144 10.41 17.85 -25.67
N TRP A 145 9.38 18.00 -24.85
CA TRP A 145 8.03 18.23 -25.34
C TRP A 145 7.76 19.72 -25.51
N HIS A 146 7.38 20.11 -26.73
CA HIS A 146 6.95 21.46 -27.03
C HIS A 146 5.44 21.56 -26.87
N LEU A 147 5.01 22.22 -25.81
CA LEU A 147 3.62 22.57 -25.55
C LEU A 147 3.24 23.83 -26.36
N PRO A 148 1.93 24.08 -26.58
CA PRO A 148 1.47 25.32 -27.22
C PRO A 148 2.04 26.57 -26.54
N HIS A 149 2.25 27.65 -27.31
CA HIS A 149 2.85 28.91 -26.86
C HIS A 149 4.35 28.84 -26.51
N GLY A 150 5.09 27.86 -27.07
CA GLY A 150 6.55 27.79 -26.93
C GLY A 150 7.02 27.32 -25.55
N ILE A 151 6.11 26.73 -24.76
CA ILE A 151 6.45 26.16 -23.45
C ILE A 151 7.18 24.84 -23.66
N ILE A 152 8.31 24.67 -22.99
CA ILE A 152 9.11 23.46 -23.04
C ILE A 152 8.85 22.65 -21.77
N SER A 153 8.49 21.38 -21.92
CA SER A 153 8.36 20.42 -20.81
C SER A 153 9.44 19.36 -20.94
N HIS A 154 10.22 19.21 -19.88
CA HIS A 154 11.16 18.10 -19.73
C HIS A 154 10.42 16.94 -19.04
N SER A 155 10.50 15.76 -19.65
CA SER A 155 9.91 14.50 -19.17
C SER A 155 8.39 14.38 -19.28
N ARG A 156 7.93 13.24 -19.81
CA ARG A 156 6.52 12.85 -19.79
C ARG A 156 6.17 12.35 -18.39
N LYS A 157 5.28 13.05 -17.68
CA LYS A 157 4.71 12.52 -16.45
C LYS A 157 3.58 11.55 -16.77
N THR A 158 3.70 10.29 -16.35
CA THR A 158 2.62 9.31 -16.51
C THR A 158 1.64 9.46 -15.36
N ALA A 159 0.33 9.56 -15.65
CA ALA A 159 -0.69 9.66 -14.61
C ALA A 159 -0.87 8.31 -13.89
N LEU A 160 -1.09 8.34 -12.57
CA LEU A 160 -1.41 7.13 -11.82
C LEU A 160 -2.77 6.56 -12.29
N PRO A 161 -2.85 5.25 -12.59
CA PRO A 161 -4.10 4.63 -13.01
C PRO A 161 -5.18 4.77 -11.93
N LEU A 162 -6.42 5.09 -12.34
CA LEU A 162 -7.55 5.16 -11.40
C LEU A 162 -7.78 3.82 -10.69
N SER A 163 -7.56 2.70 -11.38
CA SER A 163 -7.64 1.37 -10.79
C SER A 163 -6.68 1.19 -9.62
N LEU A 164 -5.48 1.77 -9.67
CA LEU A 164 -4.55 1.76 -8.53
C LEU A 164 -5.08 2.63 -7.39
N ILE A 165 -5.60 3.82 -7.69
CA ILE A 165 -6.09 4.78 -6.69
C ILE A 165 -7.28 4.21 -5.90
N ASP A 166 -8.17 3.47 -6.57
CA ASP A 166 -9.35 2.84 -5.94
C ASP A 166 -8.97 1.72 -4.97
N LEU A 167 -7.80 1.12 -5.15
CA LEU A 167 -7.26 0.08 -4.27
C LEU A 167 -6.58 0.64 -3.01
N LEU A 168 -6.42 1.96 -2.91
CA LEU A 168 -5.70 2.60 -1.83
C LEU A 168 -6.63 3.09 -0.71
N THR A 169 -6.15 2.94 0.52
CA THR A 169 -6.74 3.57 1.70
C THR A 169 -6.67 5.09 1.60
N PHE A 170 -7.55 5.79 2.32
CA PHE A 170 -7.50 7.25 2.42
C PHE A 170 -6.14 7.74 2.91
N HIS A 171 -5.53 7.01 3.85
CA HIS A 171 -4.21 7.38 4.38
C HIS A 171 -3.10 7.21 3.33
N ALA A 172 -3.09 6.12 2.57
CA ALA A 172 -2.12 5.91 1.49
C ALA A 172 -2.28 6.99 0.40
N ARG A 173 -3.52 7.29 -0.02
CA ARG A 173 -3.81 8.36 -0.99
C ARG A 173 -3.32 9.72 -0.51
N ASN A 174 -3.47 10.02 0.77
CA ASN A 174 -2.98 11.27 1.34
C ASN A 174 -1.45 11.39 1.23
N HIS A 175 -0.70 10.32 1.50
CA HIS A 175 0.77 10.34 1.32
C HIS A 175 1.18 10.51 -0.15
N LEU A 176 0.48 9.85 -1.08
CA LEU A 176 0.73 10.05 -2.51
C LEU A 176 0.40 11.49 -2.96
N PHE A 177 -0.67 12.06 -2.42
CA PHE A 177 -1.03 13.44 -2.67
C PHE A 177 0.03 14.41 -2.15
N GLN A 178 0.57 14.16 -0.94
CA GLN A 178 1.68 14.94 -0.39
C GLN A 178 2.94 14.84 -1.25
N LEU A 179 3.29 13.66 -1.77
CA LEU A 179 4.39 13.50 -2.74
C LEU A 179 4.18 14.39 -3.98
N CYS A 180 2.98 14.37 -4.56
CA CYS A 180 2.66 15.20 -5.72
C CYS A 180 2.77 16.70 -5.41
N LEU A 181 2.27 17.13 -4.24
CA LEU A 181 2.39 18.53 -3.80
C LEU A 181 3.84 18.96 -3.60
N LEU A 182 4.69 18.11 -3.01
CA LEU A 182 6.12 18.39 -2.85
C LEU A 182 6.80 18.57 -4.21
N LYS A 183 6.51 17.70 -5.18
CA LYS A 183 7.04 17.81 -6.55
C LYS A 183 6.59 19.09 -7.24
N LEU A 184 5.31 19.43 -7.16
CA LEU A 184 4.78 20.68 -7.72
C LEU A 184 5.44 21.90 -7.07
N SER A 185 5.64 21.87 -5.76
CA SER A 185 6.27 22.98 -5.03
C SER A 185 7.73 23.15 -5.45
N ALA A 186 8.47 22.04 -5.62
CA ALA A 186 9.85 22.05 -6.11
C ALA A 186 9.99 22.52 -7.57
N MET A 187 8.95 22.38 -8.39
CA MET A 187 8.94 22.92 -9.76
C MET A 187 8.66 24.44 -9.80
N LEU A 188 8.04 24.98 -8.76
CA LEU A 188 7.68 26.40 -8.66
C LEU A 188 8.74 27.25 -7.93
N SER A 189 9.65 26.61 -7.19
CA SER A 189 10.79 27.23 -6.51
C SER A 189 12.01 27.32 -7.40
#